data_AF-A0A9D5YAQ6-F1
#
_entry.id   AF-A0A9D5YAQ6-F1
#
_cell.length_a   1.000
_cell.length_b   1.000
_cell.length_c   1.000
_cell.angle_alpha   90.00
_cell.angle_beta   90.00
_cell.angle_gamma   90.00
#
_symmetry.space_group_name_H-M   'P 1'
#
loop_
_entity.id
_entity.type
_entity.pdbx_description
1 polymer ?
#
loop_
_entity_poly.entity_id
_entity_poly.type
_entity_poly.pdbx_seq_one_letter_code
_entity_poly.pdbx_strand_id
1 'polypeptide(L)'
;MKKIVLLILAFSMLILSSCAICGNTTDVWKFAEPLENVTALEIIDLDNDWVVLKELPPDHEVLSKLEGMHCKIKGMDPEFYKSGLALKVYYEDGTYELVGYDYNYHEYPDGRHYGGLERFDEEDFNDILRSYLDEESFDISEYDDIIARFPSDKILGPVDSQEDAKEQALTVWTEIYGEEVDNERPIVVLFDEESETWLVHGTLPKNTIGGVPYILIQKSDGKVLAVWHTK
;
A
#
# COMPACT_ATOMS: atom_id res chain seq x y z
N MET A 1 55.45 -28.53 30.98
CA MET A 1 54.44 -29.23 30.16
C MET A 1 53.00 -29.15 30.67
N LYS A 2 52.70 -28.65 31.89
CA LYS A 2 51.31 -28.51 32.39
C LYS A 2 50.66 -27.14 32.16
N LYS A 3 51.41 -26.12 31.72
CA LYS A 3 50.89 -24.76 31.49
C LYS A 3 50.45 -24.49 30.04
N ILE A 4 50.77 -25.37 29.09
CA ILE A 4 50.43 -25.21 27.67
C ILE A 4 49.07 -25.86 27.34
N VAL A 5 48.67 -26.91 28.08
CA VAL A 5 47.39 -27.60 27.86
C VAL A 5 46.19 -26.79 28.33
N LEU A 6 46.36 -25.89 29.33
CA LEU A 6 45.27 -25.04 29.82
C LEU A 6 44.90 -23.91 28.86
N LEU A 7 45.83 -23.46 28.00
CA LEU A 7 45.58 -22.36 27.07
C LEU A 7 44.79 -22.81 25.83
N ILE A 8 44.88 -24.09 25.47
CA ILE A 8 44.16 -24.65 24.31
C ILE A 8 42.68 -24.92 24.66
N LEU A 9 42.36 -25.25 25.92
CA LEU A 9 40.98 -25.44 26.38
C LEU A 9 40.22 -24.12 26.62
N ALA A 10 40.92 -23.02 26.92
CA ALA A 10 40.30 -21.69 27.01
C ALA A 10 40.00 -21.09 25.62
N PHE A 11 40.77 -21.49 24.59
CA PHE A 11 40.50 -21.07 23.22
C PHE A 11 39.40 -21.92 22.55
N SER A 12 39.19 -23.17 22.99
CA SER A 12 38.09 -24.01 22.46
C SER A 12 36.71 -23.68 23.05
N MET A 13 36.63 -22.95 24.17
CA MET A 13 35.34 -22.43 24.70
C MET A 13 34.95 -21.07 24.12
N LEU A 14 35.86 -20.37 23.43
CA LEU A 14 35.58 -19.10 22.74
C LEU A 14 35.15 -19.28 21.28
N ILE A 15 35.20 -20.50 20.74
CA ILE A 15 34.78 -20.81 19.36
C ILE A 15 33.38 -21.47 19.33
N LEU A 16 32.76 -21.74 20.48
CA LEU A 16 31.38 -22.24 20.55
C LEU A 16 30.33 -21.15 20.85
N SER A 17 30.72 -19.88 21.02
CA SER A 17 29.79 -18.75 21.11
C SER A 17 29.66 -17.93 19.83
N SER A 18 30.40 -18.26 18.77
CA SER A 18 30.30 -17.58 17.46
C SER A 18 29.24 -18.19 16.53
N CYS A 19 28.39 -19.08 17.02
CA CYS A 19 27.21 -19.58 16.30
C CYS A 19 25.92 -19.09 16.97
N ALA A 20 25.91 -17.82 17.39
CA ALA A 20 24.72 -17.08 17.82
C ALA A 20 24.39 -15.89 16.89
N ILE A 21 25.23 -15.63 15.87
CA ILE A 21 25.07 -14.52 14.91
C ILE A 21 24.13 -14.89 13.75
N CYS A 22 23.68 -16.14 13.67
CA CYS A 22 22.64 -16.59 12.74
C CYS A 22 21.28 -16.77 13.45
N GLY A 23 21.08 -16.16 14.61
CA GLY A 23 19.84 -16.25 15.38
C GLY A 23 18.89 -15.10 15.06
N ASN A 24 17.80 -15.38 14.34
CA ASN A 24 16.41 -14.95 14.61
C ASN A 24 16.17 -13.62 15.36
N THR A 25 16.96 -12.57 15.15
CA THR A 25 16.67 -11.25 15.70
C THR A 25 15.60 -10.62 14.82
N THR A 26 14.39 -10.54 15.37
CA THR A 26 13.31 -9.74 14.82
C THR A 26 13.52 -8.29 15.25
N ASP A 27 13.59 -7.38 14.29
CA ASP A 27 13.62 -5.94 14.53
C ASP A 27 12.37 -5.28 13.90
N VAL A 28 12.15 -4.01 14.19
CA VAL A 28 11.15 -3.19 13.51
C VAL A 28 11.88 -2.41 12.41
N TRP A 29 11.37 -2.50 11.19
CA TRP A 29 11.99 -1.86 10.02
C TRP A 29 11.96 -0.33 10.14
N LYS A 30 12.97 0.32 9.57
CA LYS A 30 13.04 1.78 9.45
C LYS A 30 13.63 2.15 8.10
N PHE A 31 13.10 3.22 7.52
CA PHE A 31 13.66 3.82 6.32
C PHE A 31 15.03 4.43 6.60
N ALA A 32 15.87 4.47 5.56
CA ALA A 32 17.21 5.03 5.66
C ALA A 32 17.20 6.53 5.94
N GLU A 33 16.22 7.26 5.39
CA GLU A 33 16.06 8.70 5.52
C GLU A 33 14.74 9.06 6.22
N PRO A 34 14.65 10.26 6.84
CA PRO A 34 13.41 10.75 7.43
C PRO A 34 12.26 10.82 6.43
N LEU A 35 11.06 10.37 6.83
CA LEU A 35 9.87 10.38 5.97
C LEU A 35 9.45 11.77 5.51
N GLU A 36 9.83 12.83 6.24
CA GLU A 36 9.59 14.22 5.85
C GLU A 36 10.34 14.64 4.57
N ASN A 37 11.39 13.90 4.20
CA ASN A 37 12.19 14.16 3.00
C ASN A 37 11.71 13.34 1.79
N VAL A 38 10.62 12.57 1.91
CA VAL A 38 10.09 11.78 0.79
C VAL A 38 9.46 12.72 -0.22
N THR A 39 9.76 12.49 -1.50
CA THR A 39 9.30 13.33 -2.63
C THR A 39 8.46 12.59 -3.65
N ALA A 40 8.58 11.26 -3.71
CA ALA A 40 7.76 10.40 -4.55
C ALA A 40 7.86 8.95 -4.06
N LEU A 41 6.85 8.16 -4.41
CA LEU A 41 6.76 6.73 -4.13
C LEU A 41 6.30 5.98 -5.37
N GLU A 42 6.90 4.82 -5.63
CA GLU A 42 6.48 3.94 -6.72
C GLU A 42 6.38 2.50 -6.21
N ILE A 43 5.27 1.82 -6.47
CA ILE A 43 5.21 0.36 -6.40
C ILE A 43 5.70 -0.18 -7.73
N ILE A 44 6.73 -1.02 -7.68
CA ILE A 44 7.38 -1.57 -8.87
C ILE A 44 7.39 -3.10 -8.85
N ASP A 45 7.39 -3.68 -10.05
CA ASP A 45 7.56 -5.11 -10.28
C ASP A 45 8.98 -5.41 -10.75
N LEU A 46 9.78 -6.04 -9.89
CA LEU A 46 11.17 -6.38 -10.18
C LEU A 46 11.31 -7.56 -11.13
N ASP A 47 10.30 -8.44 -11.22
CA ASP A 47 10.33 -9.60 -12.12
C ASP A 47 10.07 -9.19 -13.58
N ASN A 48 9.38 -8.07 -13.78
CA ASN A 48 8.99 -7.55 -15.08
C ASN A 48 9.77 -6.29 -15.47
N ASP A 49 11.11 -6.38 -15.49
CA ASP A 49 12.01 -5.29 -15.94
C ASP A 49 11.78 -3.95 -15.19
N TRP A 50 11.48 -4.03 -13.89
CA TRP A 50 11.31 -2.87 -13.01
C TRP A 50 10.19 -1.94 -13.45
N VAL A 51 9.11 -2.51 -14.01
CA VAL A 51 7.94 -1.74 -14.40
C VAL A 51 7.33 -1.06 -13.17
N VAL A 52 7.08 0.24 -13.28
CA VAL A 52 6.29 1.00 -12.32
C VAL A 52 4.83 0.58 -12.49
N LEU A 53 4.27 -0.03 -11.45
CA LEU A 53 2.88 -0.46 -11.42
C LEU A 53 1.96 0.67 -10.93
N LYS A 54 2.42 1.48 -9.98
CA LYS A 54 1.65 2.59 -9.41
C LYS A 54 2.54 3.65 -8.78
N GLU A 55 2.25 4.91 -9.06
CA GLU A 55 2.79 6.06 -8.32
C GLU A 55 1.90 6.36 -7.10
N LEU A 56 2.51 6.71 -5.97
CA LEU A 56 1.82 7.07 -4.73
C LEU A 56 2.28 8.45 -4.26
N PRO A 57 1.43 9.21 -3.55
CA PRO A 57 1.81 10.51 -3.01
C PRO A 57 2.90 10.36 -1.92
N PRO A 58 3.73 11.39 -1.67
CA PRO A 58 4.88 11.27 -0.77
C PRO A 58 4.55 11.00 0.70
N ASP A 59 3.35 11.38 1.13
CA ASP A 59 2.81 11.20 2.49
C ASP A 59 1.91 9.96 2.63
N HIS A 60 1.94 9.05 1.65
CA HIS A 60 1.05 7.90 1.59
C HIS A 60 1.20 6.96 2.81
N GLU A 61 0.08 6.43 3.30
CA GLU A 61 0.02 5.61 4.52
C GLU A 61 0.86 4.32 4.46
N VAL A 62 1.21 3.85 3.26
CA VAL A 62 2.11 2.69 3.04
C VAL A 62 3.42 2.82 3.81
N LEU A 63 3.98 4.04 3.91
CA LEU A 63 5.22 4.30 4.62
C LEU A 63 5.11 3.90 6.10
N SER A 64 4.07 4.37 6.77
CA SER A 64 3.84 4.05 8.18
C SER A 64 3.56 2.57 8.42
N LYS A 65 2.87 1.89 7.48
CA LYS A 65 2.64 0.45 7.57
C LYS A 65 3.96 -0.32 7.46
N LEU A 66 4.84 0.06 6.54
CA LEU A 66 6.15 -0.56 6.36
C LEU A 66 7.11 -0.29 7.52
N GLU A 67 7.19 0.94 8.06
CA GLU A 67 8.00 1.25 9.25
C GLU A 67 7.53 0.47 10.49
N GLY A 68 6.25 0.08 10.54
CA GLY A 68 5.71 -0.76 11.61
C GLY A 68 6.00 -2.26 11.45
N MET A 69 6.52 -2.71 10.31
CA MET A 69 6.69 -4.14 10.04
C MET A 69 7.86 -4.75 10.80
N HIS A 70 7.65 -5.99 11.25
CA HIS A 70 8.73 -6.81 11.76
C HIS A 70 9.57 -7.40 10.63
N CYS A 71 10.89 -7.29 10.75
CA CYS A 71 11.84 -7.89 9.82
C CYS A 71 12.81 -8.82 10.58
N LYS A 72 13.44 -9.74 9.85
CA LYS A 72 14.51 -10.61 10.35
C LYS A 72 15.84 -10.17 9.75
N ILE A 73 16.92 -10.22 10.53
CA ILE A 73 18.27 -9.94 10.03
C ILE A 73 18.90 -11.20 9.41
N LYS A 74 19.38 -11.11 8.17
CA LYS A 74 20.13 -12.17 7.48
C LYS A 74 21.56 -12.28 8.03
N GLY A 75 22.00 -13.52 8.27
CA GLY A 75 23.33 -13.83 8.82
C GLY A 75 24.44 -14.04 7.78
N MET A 76 24.15 -13.99 6.47
CA MET A 76 25.14 -14.14 5.39
C MET A 76 24.85 -13.17 4.26
N ASP A 77 25.93 -12.74 3.59
CA ASP A 77 25.96 -11.84 2.43
C ASP A 77 24.97 -12.34 1.37
N PRO A 78 23.79 -11.70 1.25
CA PRO A 78 22.75 -12.20 0.37
C PRO A 78 23.21 -12.01 -1.08
N GLU A 79 23.19 -13.09 -1.86
CA GLU A 79 23.02 -12.91 -3.30
C GLU A 79 21.71 -12.11 -3.47
N PHE A 80 21.84 -10.83 -3.84
CA PHE A 80 20.73 -9.91 -3.96
C PHE A 80 19.88 -10.29 -5.18
N TYR A 81 19.05 -11.32 -5.05
CA TYR A 81 18.04 -11.64 -6.03
C TYR A 81 16.93 -10.60 -5.92
N LYS A 82 16.88 -9.71 -6.92
CA LYS A 82 15.82 -8.74 -7.07
C LYS A 82 14.65 -9.46 -7.74
N SER A 83 13.57 -9.65 -7.00
CA SER A 83 12.38 -10.35 -7.47
C SER A 83 11.14 -9.88 -6.70
N GLY A 84 9.98 -10.00 -7.33
CA GLY A 84 8.69 -9.64 -6.74
C GLY A 84 8.41 -8.14 -6.69
N LEU A 85 7.43 -7.77 -5.85
CA LEU A 85 7.03 -6.39 -5.65
C LEU A 85 8.02 -5.65 -4.74
N ALA A 86 8.21 -4.37 -5.03
CA ALA A 86 8.98 -3.48 -4.18
C ALA A 86 8.35 -2.08 -4.13
N LEU A 87 8.60 -1.37 -3.03
CA LEU A 87 8.34 0.06 -2.92
C LEU A 87 9.65 0.81 -3.16
N LYS A 88 9.64 1.72 -4.12
CA LYS A 88 10.74 2.65 -4.37
C LYS A 88 10.38 4.02 -3.77
N VAL A 89 11.25 4.52 -2.91
CA VAL A 89 11.06 5.75 -2.13
C VAL A 89 12.11 6.75 -2.54
N TYR A 90 11.69 7.90 -3.06
CA TYR A 90 12.60 8.96 -3.51
C TYR A 90 12.71 10.06 -2.46
N TYR A 91 13.92 10.57 -2.25
CA TYR A 91 14.19 11.60 -1.25
C TYR A 91 14.65 12.93 -1.87
N GLU A 92 14.49 14.03 -1.13
CA GLU A 92 14.85 15.39 -1.56
C GLU A 92 16.32 15.54 -1.99
N ASP A 93 17.22 14.75 -1.42
CA ASP A 93 18.66 14.79 -1.73
C ASP A 93 19.02 14.06 -3.05
N GLY A 94 18.01 13.52 -3.73
CA GLY A 94 18.14 12.79 -4.99
C GLY A 94 18.53 11.32 -4.81
N THR A 95 18.60 10.82 -3.57
CA THR A 95 18.73 9.38 -3.30
C THR A 95 17.39 8.68 -3.48
N TYR A 96 17.43 7.35 -3.59
CA TYR A 96 16.23 6.54 -3.41
C TYR A 96 16.53 5.28 -2.61
N GLU A 97 15.52 4.79 -1.92
CA GLU A 97 15.54 3.49 -1.26
C GLU A 97 14.57 2.56 -1.96
N LEU A 98 15.04 1.37 -2.30
CA LEU A 98 14.18 0.29 -2.77
C LEU A 98 13.96 -0.69 -1.61
N VAL A 99 12.71 -0.86 -1.24
CA VAL A 99 12.26 -1.73 -0.15
C VAL A 99 11.50 -2.91 -0.75
N GLY A 100 11.96 -4.11 -0.48
CA GLY A 100 11.39 -5.36 -0.97
C GLY A 100 11.44 -6.43 0.12
N TYR A 101 10.63 -7.49 -0.02
CA TYR A 101 10.48 -8.48 1.05
C TYR A 101 11.81 -9.15 1.45
N ASP A 102 12.71 -9.40 0.48
CA ASP A 102 14.01 -10.05 0.70
C ASP A 102 15.21 -9.20 0.23
N TYR A 103 14.93 -7.97 -0.19
CA TYR A 103 15.91 -7.05 -0.78
C TYR A 103 15.60 -5.61 -0.41
N ASN A 104 16.51 -4.97 0.31
CA ASN A 104 16.43 -3.55 0.64
C ASN A 104 17.74 -2.88 0.25
N TYR A 105 17.71 -1.74 -0.43
CA TYR A 105 18.92 -0.96 -0.65
C TYR A 105 18.66 0.53 -0.83
N HIS A 106 19.66 1.33 -0.48
CA HIS A 106 19.68 2.77 -0.67
C HIS A 106 20.69 3.11 -1.78
N GLU A 107 20.28 3.88 -2.79
CA GLU A 107 21.11 4.32 -3.92
C GLU A 107 21.37 5.82 -3.87
N TYR A 108 22.64 6.18 -4.08
CA TYR A 108 23.08 7.56 -4.16
C TYR A 108 23.11 8.07 -5.60
N PRO A 109 23.01 9.40 -5.82
CA PRO A 109 23.09 10.00 -7.16
C PRO A 109 24.34 9.65 -7.96
N ASP A 110 25.43 9.24 -7.29
CA ASP A 110 26.68 8.82 -7.92
C ASP A 110 26.74 7.31 -8.25
N GLY A 111 25.63 6.58 -8.06
CA GLY A 111 25.48 5.16 -8.37
C GLY A 111 26.01 4.22 -7.29
N ARG A 112 26.54 4.75 -6.18
CA ARG A 112 26.83 3.90 -5.00
C ARG A 112 25.54 3.41 -4.39
N HIS A 113 25.56 2.20 -3.84
CA HIS A 113 24.44 1.68 -3.09
C HIS A 113 24.88 0.97 -1.80
N TYR A 114 23.99 0.92 -0.83
CA TYR A 114 24.13 0.15 0.40
C TYR A 114 22.94 -0.80 0.54
N GLY A 115 23.21 -2.10 0.65
CA GLY A 115 22.19 -3.13 0.85
C GLY A 115 21.91 -3.38 2.33
N GLY A 116 20.62 -3.44 2.69
CA GLY A 116 20.14 -3.90 3.98
C GLY A 116 20.25 -5.42 4.12
N LEU A 117 20.27 -5.89 5.38
CA LEU A 117 20.24 -7.31 5.73
C LEU A 117 18.85 -7.77 6.19
N GLU A 118 17.90 -6.84 6.24
CA GLU A 118 16.55 -7.03 6.71
C GLU A 118 15.72 -7.80 5.69
N ARG A 119 14.89 -8.72 6.19
CA ARG A 119 13.96 -9.53 5.42
C ARG A 119 12.59 -9.49 6.09
N PHE A 120 11.57 -9.14 5.34
CA PHE A 120 10.18 -9.22 5.76
C PHE A 120 9.61 -10.62 5.53
N ASP A 121 8.47 -10.90 6.16
CA ASP A 121 7.63 -11.99 5.68
C ASP A 121 7.09 -11.64 4.28
N GLU A 122 7.20 -12.57 3.35
CA GLU A 122 6.87 -12.34 1.93
C GLU A 122 5.38 -12.09 1.73
N GLU A 123 4.52 -12.84 2.43
CA GLU A 123 3.08 -12.73 2.32
C GLU A 123 2.62 -11.41 2.91
N ASP A 124 3.02 -11.10 4.15
CA ASP A 124 2.67 -9.84 4.83
C ASP A 124 3.13 -8.61 4.03
N PHE A 125 4.34 -8.63 3.47
CA PHE A 125 4.89 -7.52 2.69
C PHE A 125 4.12 -7.34 1.37
N ASN A 126 3.95 -8.43 0.62
CA ASN A 126 3.27 -8.37 -0.66
C ASN A 126 1.79 -8.01 -0.52
N ASP A 127 1.11 -8.46 0.54
CA ASP A 127 -0.27 -8.10 0.83
C ASP A 127 -0.44 -6.60 1.07
N ILE A 128 0.52 -5.95 1.74
CA ILE A 128 0.53 -4.49 1.89
C ILE A 128 0.61 -3.83 0.52
N LEU A 129 1.57 -4.21 -0.34
CA LEU A 129 1.72 -3.56 -1.64
C LEU A 129 0.55 -3.85 -2.58
N ARG A 130 0.06 -5.10 -2.64
CA ARG A 130 -1.09 -5.50 -3.46
C ARG A 130 -2.36 -4.77 -3.07
N SER A 131 -2.57 -4.50 -1.78
CA SER A 131 -3.73 -3.71 -1.33
C SER A 131 -3.81 -2.30 -1.94
N TYR A 132 -2.72 -1.81 -2.52
CA TYR A 132 -2.70 -0.55 -3.25
C TYR A 132 -2.60 -0.73 -4.77
N LEU A 133 -2.25 -1.92 -5.26
CA LEU A 133 -2.22 -2.24 -6.69
C LEU A 133 -3.58 -2.68 -7.22
N ASP A 134 -4.38 -3.31 -6.38
CA ASP A 134 -5.76 -3.62 -6.69
C ASP A 134 -6.51 -2.30 -6.85
N GLU A 135 -6.58 -1.80 -8.08
CA GLU A 135 -7.72 -0.99 -8.49
C GLU A 135 -8.92 -1.91 -8.26
N GLU A 136 -9.74 -1.63 -7.25
CA GLU A 136 -11.03 -2.31 -7.13
C GLU A 136 -11.74 -2.13 -8.47
N SER A 137 -11.72 -3.17 -9.31
CA SER A 137 -12.32 -3.11 -10.62
C SER A 137 -13.82 -3.20 -10.42
N PHE A 138 -14.53 -2.18 -10.88
CA PHE A 138 -15.98 -2.10 -10.82
C PHE A 138 -16.56 -2.54 -12.17
N ASP A 139 -17.45 -3.52 -12.15
CA ASP A 139 -18.28 -3.92 -13.29
C ASP A 139 -19.74 -3.61 -12.96
N ILE A 140 -20.37 -2.71 -13.73
CA ILE A 140 -21.75 -2.30 -13.48
C ILE A 140 -22.75 -3.45 -13.56
N SER A 141 -22.45 -4.50 -14.33
CA SER A 141 -23.35 -5.63 -14.52
C SER A 141 -23.62 -6.40 -13.22
N GLU A 142 -22.72 -6.31 -12.24
CA GLU A 142 -22.93 -6.85 -10.89
C GLU A 142 -24.01 -6.10 -10.09
N TYR A 143 -24.43 -4.91 -10.57
CA TYR A 143 -25.35 -4.01 -9.89
C TYR A 143 -26.72 -3.92 -10.56
N ASP A 144 -27.05 -4.76 -11.54
CA ASP A 144 -28.35 -4.76 -12.21
C ASP A 144 -29.53 -4.85 -11.23
N ASP A 145 -29.43 -5.75 -10.24
CA ASP A 145 -30.44 -5.91 -9.19
C ASP A 145 -30.53 -4.67 -8.27
N ILE A 146 -29.41 -3.99 -8.03
CA ILE A 146 -29.34 -2.76 -7.23
C ILE A 146 -29.99 -1.61 -7.99
N ILE A 147 -29.69 -1.44 -9.27
CA ILE A 147 -30.29 -0.42 -10.16
C ILE A 147 -31.81 -0.63 -10.22
N ALA A 148 -32.27 -1.87 -10.36
CA ALA A 148 -33.70 -2.18 -10.39
C ALA A 148 -34.40 -1.88 -9.04
N ARG A 149 -33.69 -2.04 -7.92
CA ARG A 149 -34.27 -1.91 -6.58
C ARG A 149 -34.20 -0.49 -6.00
N PHE A 150 -33.17 0.26 -6.35
CA PHE A 150 -32.89 1.59 -5.82
C PHE A 150 -32.63 2.62 -6.94
N PRO A 151 -33.51 2.71 -7.96
CA PRO A 151 -33.31 3.62 -9.08
C PRO A 151 -33.39 5.08 -8.64
N SER A 152 -32.77 5.96 -9.42
CA SER A 152 -32.89 7.41 -9.28
C SER A 152 -33.21 8.07 -10.62
N ASP A 153 -33.99 9.15 -10.58
CA ASP A 153 -34.29 9.99 -11.75
C ASP A 153 -33.43 11.26 -11.79
N LYS A 154 -32.45 11.39 -10.88
CA LYS A 154 -31.62 12.60 -10.76
C LYS A 154 -30.58 12.68 -11.88
N ILE A 155 -30.42 13.87 -12.43
CA ILE A 155 -29.42 14.20 -13.47
C ILE A 155 -28.54 15.33 -12.92
N LEU A 156 -27.22 15.11 -12.88
CA LEU A 156 -26.26 16.01 -12.25
C LEU A 156 -25.48 16.88 -13.26
N GLY A 157 -25.54 16.52 -14.55
CA GLY A 157 -24.65 17.07 -15.57
C GLY A 157 -23.39 16.19 -15.74
N PRO A 158 -22.61 16.38 -16.83
CA PRO A 158 -21.45 15.55 -17.12
C PRO A 158 -20.47 15.45 -15.94
N VAL A 159 -19.85 14.28 -15.78
CA VAL A 159 -18.95 13.95 -14.66
C VAL A 159 -17.60 13.48 -15.21
N ASP A 160 -16.68 14.43 -15.40
CA ASP A 160 -15.48 14.21 -16.19
C ASP A 160 -14.26 13.75 -15.37
N SER A 161 -14.38 13.67 -14.05
CA SER A 161 -13.28 13.27 -13.17
C SER A 161 -13.73 12.55 -11.91
N GLN A 162 -12.79 11.85 -11.29
CA GLN A 162 -12.99 11.16 -10.01
C GLN A 162 -13.41 12.13 -8.89
N GLU A 163 -12.80 13.33 -8.84
CA GLU A 163 -13.13 14.34 -7.82
C GLU A 163 -14.53 14.93 -8.05
N ASP A 164 -14.92 15.16 -9.30
CA ASP A 164 -16.27 15.62 -9.65
C ASP A 164 -17.33 14.57 -9.27
N ALA A 165 -17.08 13.29 -9.57
CA ALA A 165 -17.97 12.20 -9.16
C ALA A 165 -18.16 12.15 -7.64
N LYS A 166 -17.08 12.37 -6.88
CA LYS A 166 -17.09 12.42 -5.42
C LYS A 166 -17.88 13.62 -4.89
N GLU A 167 -17.63 14.83 -5.39
CA GLU A 167 -18.35 16.04 -4.97
C GLU A 167 -19.86 15.93 -5.26
N GLN A 168 -20.20 15.42 -6.43
CA GLN A 168 -21.58 15.19 -6.84
C GLN A 168 -22.27 14.12 -6.00
N ALA A 169 -21.58 13.01 -5.70
CA ALA A 169 -22.06 11.96 -4.81
C ALA A 169 -22.35 12.51 -3.40
N LEU A 170 -21.42 13.28 -2.83
CA LEU A 170 -21.60 13.92 -1.52
C LEU A 170 -22.80 14.87 -1.49
N THR A 171 -22.99 15.64 -2.56
CA THR A 171 -24.17 16.51 -2.69
C THR A 171 -25.46 15.70 -2.67
N VAL A 172 -25.53 14.61 -3.45
CA VAL A 172 -26.71 13.73 -3.50
C VAL A 172 -26.97 13.06 -2.16
N TRP A 173 -25.93 12.53 -1.51
CA TRP A 173 -26.09 11.86 -0.22
C TRP A 173 -26.47 12.83 0.89
N THR A 174 -25.93 14.05 0.89
CA THR A 174 -26.32 15.09 1.86
C THR A 174 -27.79 15.46 1.72
N GLU A 175 -28.30 15.55 0.48
CA GLU A 175 -29.73 15.80 0.24
C GLU A 175 -30.64 14.66 0.76
N ILE A 176 -30.18 13.40 0.67
CA ILE A 176 -31.01 12.22 1.01
C ILE A 176 -30.89 11.85 2.49
N TYR A 177 -29.67 11.88 3.03
CA TYR A 177 -29.32 11.35 4.35
C TYR A 177 -28.96 12.44 5.37
N GLY A 178 -28.77 13.69 4.93
CA GLY A 178 -28.37 14.81 5.77
C GLY A 178 -26.85 14.99 5.89
N GLU A 179 -26.44 16.07 6.58
CA GLU A 179 -25.04 16.50 6.71
C GLU A 179 -24.15 15.48 7.46
N GLU A 180 -24.73 14.54 8.20
CA GLU A 180 -23.99 13.52 8.94
C GLU A 180 -23.33 12.45 8.02
N VAL A 181 -23.61 12.45 6.72
CA VAL A 181 -22.86 11.65 5.74
C VAL A 181 -21.42 12.13 5.60
N ASP A 182 -21.19 13.43 5.75
CA ASP A 182 -19.90 14.09 5.50
C ASP A 182 -18.94 14.00 6.71
N ASN A 183 -19.05 12.94 7.52
CA ASN A 183 -18.24 12.74 8.73
C ASN A 183 -16.77 12.33 8.42
N GLU A 184 -16.14 12.95 7.41
CA GLU A 184 -14.72 12.79 7.06
C GLU A 184 -14.27 11.34 6.83
N ARG A 185 -15.18 10.48 6.35
CA ARG A 185 -14.83 9.08 6.04
C ARG A 185 -14.16 9.00 4.67
N PRO A 186 -13.16 8.12 4.48
CA PRO A 186 -12.61 7.87 3.15
C PRO A 186 -13.73 7.46 2.18
N ILE A 187 -13.73 8.08 1.01
CA ILE A 187 -14.66 7.79 -0.09
C ILE A 187 -13.88 7.06 -1.16
N VAL A 188 -14.43 5.97 -1.64
CA VAL A 188 -13.91 5.20 -2.77
C VAL A 188 -14.68 5.63 -4.01
N VAL A 189 -13.94 5.87 -5.10
CA VAL A 189 -14.50 6.21 -6.42
C VAL A 189 -13.86 5.29 -7.45
N LEU A 190 -14.67 4.48 -8.09
CA LEU A 190 -14.28 3.51 -9.12
C LEU A 190 -14.97 3.88 -10.43
N PHE A 191 -14.36 3.51 -11.55
CA PHE A 191 -14.87 3.79 -12.88
C PHE A 191 -14.93 2.52 -13.71
N ASP A 192 -16.08 2.29 -14.34
CA ASP A 192 -16.24 1.26 -15.37
C ASP A 192 -16.13 1.92 -16.74
N GLU A 193 -15.02 1.65 -17.42
CA GLU A 193 -14.71 2.15 -18.76
C GLU A 193 -15.66 1.63 -19.84
N GLU A 194 -16.23 0.43 -19.67
CA GLU A 194 -17.14 -0.16 -20.69
C GLU A 194 -18.51 0.52 -20.67
N SER A 195 -19.04 0.80 -19.47
CA SER A 195 -20.33 1.46 -19.31
C SER A 195 -20.25 2.98 -19.11
N GLU A 196 -19.04 3.53 -19.05
CA GLU A 196 -18.75 4.93 -18.68
C GLU A 196 -19.49 5.37 -17.40
N THR A 197 -19.44 4.54 -16.36
CA THR A 197 -20.17 4.78 -15.11
C THR A 197 -19.23 4.83 -13.91
N TRP A 198 -19.45 5.84 -13.07
CA TRP A 198 -18.80 6.00 -11.77
C TRP A 198 -19.56 5.23 -10.70
N LEU A 199 -18.84 4.47 -9.90
CA LEU A 199 -19.29 3.98 -8.60
C LEU A 199 -18.62 4.80 -7.51
N VAL A 200 -19.42 5.43 -6.64
CA VAL A 200 -18.91 6.15 -5.47
C VAL A 200 -19.51 5.54 -4.22
N HIS A 201 -18.70 5.28 -3.22
CA HIS A 201 -19.19 4.79 -1.92
C HIS A 201 -18.32 5.20 -0.74
N GLY A 202 -18.95 5.28 0.42
CA GLY A 202 -18.22 5.49 1.67
C GLY A 202 -17.47 4.24 2.13
N THR A 203 -16.61 4.40 3.13
CA THR A 203 -15.96 3.30 3.84
C THR A 203 -16.35 3.27 5.31
N LEU A 204 -16.17 2.10 5.94
CA LEU A 204 -16.29 1.94 7.38
C LEU A 204 -14.96 1.46 7.96
N PRO A 205 -14.47 2.06 9.06
CA PRO A 205 -13.33 1.53 9.78
C PRO A 205 -13.59 0.08 10.22
N LYS A 206 -12.54 -0.74 10.21
CA LYS A 206 -12.62 -2.13 10.66
C LYS A 206 -13.25 -2.21 12.06
N ASN A 207 -14.17 -3.17 12.25
CA ASN A 207 -14.94 -3.39 13.49
C ASN A 207 -16.02 -2.33 13.81
N THR A 208 -16.40 -1.47 12.87
CA THR A 208 -17.56 -0.58 13.02
C THR A 208 -18.83 -1.28 12.52
N ILE A 209 -19.93 -1.16 13.27
CA ILE A 209 -21.25 -1.64 12.85
C ILE A 209 -22.00 -0.47 12.24
N GLY A 210 -22.47 -0.63 11.00
CA GLY A 210 -23.30 0.34 10.30
C GLY A 210 -23.20 0.15 8.79
N GLY A 211 -23.91 1.00 8.06
CA GLY A 211 -23.83 1.07 6.61
C GLY A 211 -23.05 2.27 6.10
N VAL A 212 -22.83 2.27 4.79
CA VAL A 212 -22.28 3.39 4.02
C VAL A 212 -23.19 3.67 2.83
N PRO A 213 -23.25 4.93 2.37
CA PRO A 213 -23.95 5.27 1.15
C PRO A 213 -23.14 4.85 -0.08
N TYR A 214 -23.88 4.55 -1.14
CA TYR A 214 -23.39 4.18 -2.47
C TYR A 214 -24.18 4.94 -3.52
N ILE A 215 -23.55 5.24 -4.65
CA ILE A 215 -24.19 5.85 -5.81
C ILE A 215 -23.52 5.42 -7.11
N LEU A 216 -24.33 5.23 -8.16
CA LEU A 216 -23.88 4.99 -9.53
C LEU A 216 -24.24 6.19 -10.41
N ILE A 217 -23.27 6.76 -11.13
CA ILE A 217 -23.43 7.98 -11.93
C ILE A 217 -22.84 7.79 -13.33
N GLN A 218 -23.64 7.97 -14.38
CA GLN A 218 -23.13 7.96 -15.75
C GLN A 218 -22.29 9.21 -16.05
N LYS A 219 -21.09 9.03 -16.60
CA LYS A 219 -20.16 10.12 -16.94
C LYS A 219 -20.73 11.11 -17.94
N SER A 220 -21.48 10.65 -18.93
CA SER A 220 -21.90 11.46 -20.09
C SER A 220 -22.83 12.62 -19.75
N ASP A 221 -23.80 12.39 -18.86
CA ASP A 221 -24.88 13.34 -18.55
C ASP A 221 -25.15 13.47 -17.04
N GLY A 222 -24.42 12.74 -16.20
CA GLY A 222 -24.62 12.71 -14.76
C GLY A 222 -25.90 12.00 -14.35
N LYS A 223 -26.44 11.12 -15.19
CA LYS A 223 -27.60 10.33 -14.80
C LYS A 223 -27.25 9.42 -13.64
N VAL A 224 -27.94 9.60 -12.52
CA VAL A 224 -27.81 8.74 -11.36
C VAL A 224 -28.60 7.46 -11.60
N LEU A 225 -27.91 6.33 -11.74
CA LEU A 225 -28.55 5.03 -12.01
C LEU A 225 -29.14 4.43 -10.73
N ALA A 226 -28.44 4.58 -9.61
CA ALA A 226 -28.89 4.08 -8.32
C ALA A 226 -28.29 4.87 -7.15
N VAL A 227 -29.03 4.96 -6.05
CA VAL A 227 -28.52 5.43 -4.75
C VAL A 227 -29.02 4.52 -3.65
N TRP A 228 -28.13 3.97 -2.84
CA TRP A 228 -28.52 3.10 -1.73
C TRP A 228 -27.58 3.26 -0.54
N HIS A 229 -27.96 2.66 0.58
CA HIS A 229 -27.17 2.61 1.80
C HIS A 229 -27.11 1.16 2.28
N THR A 230 -25.94 0.69 2.71
CA THR A 230 -25.82 -0.64 3.30
C THR A 230 -26.40 -0.68 4.73
N LYS A 231 -26.52 -1.86 5.32
CA LYS A 231 -27.23 -2.02 6.61
C LYS A 231 -26.45 -1.51 7.81
#